data_AF-A0A537JCK6-F1
#
_entry.id   AF-A0A537JCK6-F1
#
_cell.length_a   1.000
_cell.length_b   1.000
_cell.length_c   1.000
_cell.angle_alpha   90.00
_cell.angle_beta   90.00
_cell.angle_gamma   90.00
#
_symmetry.space_group_name_H-M   'P 1'
#
loop_
_entity.id
_entity.type
_entity.pdbx_description
1 polymer ?
#
loop_
_entity_poly.entity_id
_entity_poly.type
_entity_poly.pdbx_seq_one_letter_code
_entity_poly.pdbx_strand_id
1 'polypeptide(L)'
;MEIWRARVGILFPADGANDDDFWRLVPSGVTVHVARTRPLIDDFSVEAYGQLAGQDVESQAELLGLIQPSSVAYACTSGSF
;
A
#
# COMPACT_ATOMS: atom_id res chain seq x y z
N MET A 1 19.49 -3.12 -11.27
CA MET A 1 18.35 -4.07 -11.17
C MET A 1 17.45 -3.76 -12.35
N GLU A 2 17.47 -4.60 -13.38
CA GLU A 2 16.67 -4.39 -14.60
C GLU A 2 15.19 -4.66 -14.30
N ILE A 3 14.33 -3.65 -14.47
CA ILE A 3 12.89 -3.74 -14.21
C ILE A 3 12.21 -4.21 -15.50
N TRP A 4 12.17 -5.53 -15.70
CA TRP A 4 11.68 -6.11 -16.96
C TRP A 4 10.33 -6.83 -16.84
N ARG A 5 9.86 -7.15 -15.61
CA ARG A 5 8.60 -7.88 -15.41
C ARG A 5 7.43 -7.00 -15.02
N ALA A 6 7.51 -6.31 -13.89
CA ALA A 6 6.37 -5.57 -13.34
C ALA A 6 6.79 -4.54 -12.29
N ARG A 7 5.93 -3.52 -12.12
CA ARG A 7 5.93 -2.61 -10.97
C ARG A 7 4.67 -2.90 -10.15
N VAL A 8 4.82 -3.19 -8.86
CA VAL A 8 3.70 -3.46 -7.96
C VAL A 8 3.60 -2.33 -6.95
N GLY A 9 2.42 -1.70 -6.87
CA GLY A 9 2.11 -0.73 -5.82
C GLY A 9 1.58 -1.45 -4.58
N ILE A 10 2.07 -1.07 -3.40
CA ILE A 10 1.57 -1.55 -2.12
C ILE A 10 1.08 -0.35 -1.34
N LEU A 11 -0.21 -0.33 -1.04
CA LEU A 11 -0.82 0.66 -0.17
C LEU A 11 -0.94 0.04 1.22
N PHE A 12 -0.16 0.54 2.17
CA PHE A 12 0.05 -0.10 3.46
C PHE A 12 -0.18 0.89 4.63
N PRO A 13 -0.61 0.42 5.81
CA PRO A 13 -0.70 1.28 6.99
C PRO A 13 0.65 1.94 7.34
N ALA A 14 0.56 3.02 8.11
CA ALA A 14 1.70 3.87 8.46
C ALA A 14 2.87 3.12 9.15
N ASP A 15 2.62 1.99 9.81
CA ASP A 15 3.61 1.31 10.67
C ASP A 15 4.79 0.67 9.93
N GLY A 16 4.62 0.25 8.67
CA GLY A 16 5.69 -0.40 7.90
C GLY A 16 6.14 -1.76 8.40
N ALA A 17 5.34 -2.44 9.23
CA ALA A 17 5.68 -3.71 9.83
C ALA A 17 6.06 -4.81 8.82
N ASN A 18 5.60 -4.73 7.57
CA ASN A 18 5.84 -5.72 6.51
C ASN A 18 6.81 -5.25 5.40
N ASP A 19 7.48 -4.11 5.55
CA ASP A 19 8.37 -3.57 4.51
C ASP A 19 9.49 -4.55 4.13
N ASP A 20 10.13 -5.14 5.13
CA ASP A 20 11.20 -6.12 4.94
C ASP A 20 10.71 -7.36 4.19
N ASP A 21 9.50 -7.82 4.46
CA ASP A 21 8.91 -8.98 3.78
C ASP A 21 8.61 -8.66 2.31
N PHE A 22 8.04 -7.47 2.03
CA PHE A 22 7.79 -7.03 0.66
C PHE A 22 9.08 -7.01 -0.17
N TRP A 23 10.18 -6.53 0.42
CA TRP A 23 11.47 -6.49 -0.26
C TRP A 23 12.12 -7.88 -0.40
N ARG A 24 12.07 -8.72 0.64
CA ARG A 24 12.71 -10.05 0.63
C ARG A 24 12.01 -11.04 -0.31
N LEU A 25 10.71 -10.88 -0.50
CA LEU A 25 9.89 -11.79 -1.31
C LEU A 25 9.75 -11.33 -2.77
N VAL A 26 10.24 -10.14 -3.13
CA VAL A 26 10.12 -9.64 -4.50
C VAL A 26 10.95 -10.50 -5.46
N PRO A 27 10.34 -11.07 -6.51
CA PRO A 27 11.09 -11.87 -7.47
C PRO A 27 11.95 -10.97 -8.37
N SER A 28 13.00 -11.54 -8.95
CA SER A 28 13.85 -10.83 -9.91
C SER A 28 13.04 -10.24 -11.06
N GLY A 29 13.35 -8.98 -11.41
CA GLY A 29 12.69 -8.22 -12.47
C GLY A 29 11.40 -7.50 -12.04
N VAL A 30 10.97 -7.65 -10.78
CA VAL A 30 9.83 -6.93 -10.20
C VAL A 30 10.34 -5.88 -9.20
N THR A 31 9.66 -4.74 -9.14
CA THR A 31 9.88 -3.72 -8.10
C THR A 31 8.62 -3.46 -7.32
N VAL A 32 8.76 -3.26 -6.01
CA VAL A 32 7.69 -2.85 -5.11
C VAL A 32 7.81 -1.36 -4.81
N HIS A 33 6.68 -0.65 -4.83
CA HIS A 33 6.58 0.77 -4.51
C HIS A 33 5.50 0.94 -3.44
N VAL A 34 5.86 1.51 -2.29
CA VAL A 34 4.96 1.60 -1.14
C VAL A 34 4.43 3.02 -1.01
N ALA A 35 3.11 3.17 -0.89
CA ALA A 35 2.46 4.39 -0.43
C ALA A 35 1.74 4.10 0.89
N ARG A 36 1.67 5.10 1.78
CA ARG A 36 1.23 4.91 3.15
C ARG A 36 0.03 5.76 3.47
N THR A 37 -0.91 5.16 4.19
CA THR A 37 -1.93 5.96 4.86
C THR A 37 -1.34 6.68 6.08
N ARG A 38 -2.04 7.72 6.54
CA ARG A 38 -1.89 8.34 7.85
C ARG A 38 -2.15 7.30 8.94
N PRO A 39 -1.48 7.43 10.09
CA PRO A 39 -1.75 6.55 11.22
C PRO A 39 -3.17 6.78 11.76
N LEU A 40 -3.80 5.69 12.18
CA LEU A 40 -4.90 5.74 13.14
C LEU A 40 -4.30 5.75 14.54
N ILE A 41 -4.71 6.73 15.35
CA ILE A 41 -4.20 6.92 16.71
C ILE A 41 -5.40 6.74 17.65
N ASP A 42 -5.30 5.75 18.54
CA ASP A 42 -6.27 5.45 19.60
C ASP A 42 -7.72 5.11 19.18
N ASP A 43 -8.02 5.11 17.88
CA ASP A 43 -9.33 4.75 17.31
C ASP A 43 -9.16 3.79 16.12
N PHE A 44 -9.66 2.56 16.29
CA PHE A 44 -9.65 1.49 15.30
C PHE A 44 -11.07 1.01 14.98
N SER A 45 -12.07 1.89 15.14
CA SER A 45 -13.46 1.63 14.79
C SER A 45 -13.68 1.50 13.28
N VAL A 46 -14.80 0.89 12.90
CA VAL A 46 -15.22 0.77 11.49
C VAL A 46 -15.37 2.16 10.87
N GLU A 47 -15.90 3.12 11.63
CA GLU A 47 -16.06 4.51 11.22
C GLU A 47 -14.70 5.16 10.92
N ALA A 48 -13.69 4.94 11.77
CA ALA A 48 -12.34 5.45 11.55
C ALA A 48 -11.70 4.89 10.28
N TYR A 49 -11.85 3.58 10.03
CA TYR A 49 -11.38 2.96 8.78
C TYR A 49 -12.16 3.44 7.55
N GLY A 50 -13.47 3.66 7.67
CA GLY A 50 -14.28 4.22 6.59
C GLY A 50 -13.85 5.64 6.19
N GLN A 51 -13.53 6.49 7.18
CA GLN A 51 -12.97 7.82 6.93
C GLN A 51 -11.56 7.77 6.33
N LEU A 52 -10.73 6.82 6.77
CA LEU A 52 -9.41 6.60 6.20
C LEU A 52 -9.50 6.18 4.72
N ALA A 53 -10.43 5.29 4.41
CA ALA A 53 -10.66 4.78 3.06
C ALA A 53 -11.07 5.89 2.08
N GLY A 54 -12.12 6.65 2.39
CA GLY A 54 -12.69 7.65 1.48
C GLY A 54 -11.87 8.94 1.28
N GLN A 55 -10.65 9.02 1.81
CA GLN A 55 -9.78 10.16 1.62
C GLN A 55 -8.37 9.71 1.29
N ASP A 56 -7.77 9.00 2.24
CA ASP A 56 -6.33 8.78 2.21
C ASP A 56 -5.98 7.58 1.34
N VAL A 57 -6.70 6.46 1.48
CA VAL A 57 -6.50 5.29 0.61
C VAL A 57 -6.66 5.66 -0.87
N GLU A 58 -7.70 6.41 -1.23
CA GLU A 58 -7.89 6.88 -2.60
C GLU A 58 -6.72 7.74 -3.08
N SER A 59 -6.30 8.74 -2.29
CA SER A 59 -5.18 9.62 -2.65
C SER A 59 -3.84 8.88 -2.80
N GLN A 60 -3.57 7.88 -1.96
CA GLN A 60 -2.36 7.06 -2.06
C GLN A 60 -2.41 6.12 -3.26
N ALA A 61 -3.59 5.61 -3.61
CA ALA A 61 -3.77 4.82 -4.82
C ALA A 61 -3.52 5.65 -6.08
N GLU A 62 -4.01 6.90 -6.12
CA GLU A 62 -3.73 7.85 -7.20
C GLU A 62 -2.24 8.18 -7.31
N LEU A 63 -1.56 8.39 -6.18
CA LEU A 63 -0.12 8.62 -6.13
C LEU A 63 0.66 7.43 -6.72
N LEU A 64 0.30 6.20 -6.35
CA LEU A 64 0.87 4.99 -6.95
C LEU A 64 0.53 4.89 -8.44
N GLY A 65 -0.62 5.40 -8.88
CA GLY A 65 -1.00 5.46 -10.29
C GLY A 65 -0.01 6.22 -11.18
N LEU A 66 0.69 7.23 -10.64
CA LEU A 66 1.65 8.05 -11.40
C LEU A 66 2.82 7.25 -11.96
N ILE A 67 3.20 6.14 -11.32
CA ILE A 67 4.27 5.26 -11.80
C ILE A 67 3.77 4.15 -12.73
N GLN A 68 2.48 4.18 -13.10
CA GLN A 68 1.83 3.18 -13.97
C GLN A 68 2.19 1.74 -13.53
N PRO A 69 1.80 1.34 -12.31
CA PRO A 69 2.07 0.00 -11.82
C PRO A 69 1.19 -1.01 -12.57
N SER A 70 1.66 -2.26 -12.63
CA SER A 70 0.89 -3.37 -13.20
C SER A 70 -0.33 -3.71 -12.33
N SER A 71 -0.22 -3.50 -11.01
CA SER A 71 -1.30 -3.65 -10.05
C SER A 71 -0.98 -2.86 -8.77
N VAL A 72 -2.03 -2.57 -8.00
CA VAL A 72 -1.94 -2.01 -6.64
C VAL A 72 -2.64 -2.97 -5.69
N ALA A 73 -2.02 -3.28 -4.55
CA ALA A 73 -2.64 -4.07 -3.49
C ALA A 73 -2.78 -3.23 -2.22
N TYR A 74 -3.96 -3.29 -1.61
CA TYR A 74 -4.20 -2.75 -0.27
C TYR A 74 -3.82 -3.80 0.77
N ALA A 75 -2.76 -3.56 1.51
CA ALA A 75 -2.16 -4.52 2.43
C ALA A 75 -2.58 -4.24 3.88
N CYS A 76 -3.88 -4.10 4.13
CA CYS A 76 -4.45 -3.96 5.47
C CYS A 76 -5.62 -4.93 5.65
N THR A 77 -5.50 -5.87 6.59
CA THR A 77 -6.56 -6.86 6.86
C THR A 77 -7.78 -6.23 7.54
N SER A 78 -7.57 -5.34 8.51
CA SER A 78 -8.66 -4.76 9.31
C SER A 78 -9.54 -3.79 8.51
N GLY A 79 -8.97 -3.10 7.51
CA GLY A 79 -9.69 -2.13 6.69
C GLY A 79 -10.20 -2.68 5.35
N SER A 80 -10.15 -3.99 5.11
CA SER A 80 -10.50 -4.59 3.81
C SER A 80 -11.90 -5.23 3.74
N PHE A 81 -12.72 -5.09 4.77
CA PHE A 81 -14.10 -5.62 4.85
C PHE A 81 -15.04 -4.56 5.42
#